data_AF-A0AAV9B8W0-F1
#
_entry.id   AF-A0AAV9B8W0-F1
#
_cell.length_a   1.000
_cell.length_b   1.000
_cell.length_c   1.000
_cell.angle_alpha   90.00
_cell.angle_beta   90.00
_cell.angle_gamma   90.00
#
_symmetry.space_group_name_H-M   'P 1'
#
loop_
_entity.id
_entity.type
_entity.pdbx_description
1 polymer ?
#
loop_
_entity_poly.entity_id
_entity_poly.type
_entity_poly.pdbx_seq_one_letter_code
_entity_poly.pdbx_strand_id
1 'polypeptide(L)'
;MVGLFISVWVKRELLRKYYVSEARVCAVGCGVMGYLGNKGSVSVSFRIEGTSFCFIVAHLASGERKGDEARRNYQVSKILQRTAFAHQGGDEFHHPKAIFGHDRIFWFGDLNYRLFIDDALARELINKQDWRALKSFDQLKQEQGEDGVFQGWREGDIEFAPTYKYSSSNGNHYSGSLPSRTGEKQRTPAWYV
;
A
#
# COMPACT_ATOMS: atom_id res chain seq x y z
N MET A 1 1.86 -9.63 12.64
CA MET A 1 2.39 -9.68 11.26
C MET A 1 3.85 -9.32 11.29
N VAL A 2 4.73 -10.07 10.63
CA VAL A 2 6.17 -9.78 10.67
C VAL A 2 6.51 -8.71 9.64
N GLY A 3 7.20 -7.65 10.06
CA GLY A 3 7.73 -6.61 9.15
C GLY A 3 6.75 -5.54 8.68
N LEU A 4 5.57 -5.44 9.29
CA LEU A 4 4.60 -4.37 9.06
C LEU A 4 4.21 -3.72 10.38
N PHE A 5 4.20 -2.38 10.41
CA PHE A 5 3.93 -1.59 11.60
C PHE A 5 3.19 -0.31 11.22
N ILE A 6 2.22 0.09 12.04
CA ILE A 6 1.49 1.35 11.93
C ILE A 6 1.34 1.94 13.32
N SER A 7 1.52 3.25 13.42
CA SER A 7 1.26 4.02 14.64
C SER A 7 0.46 5.27 14.28
N VAL A 8 -0.50 5.63 15.14
CA VAL A 8 -1.36 6.80 14.97
C VAL A 8 -1.15 7.70 16.17
N TRP A 9 -0.80 8.96 15.91
CA TRP A 9 -0.51 9.96 16.94
C TRP A 9 -1.49 11.12 16.80
N VAL A 10 -2.06 11.57 17.92
CA VAL A 10 -2.99 12.69 17.95
C VAL A 10 -2.41 13.76 18.86
N LYS A 11 -2.42 15.01 18.38
CA LYS A 11 -1.99 16.16 19.20
C LYS A 11 -2.86 16.24 20.45
N ARG A 12 -2.23 16.46 21.61
CA ARG A 12 -2.93 16.53 22.91
C ARG A 12 -4.05 17.56 22.95
N GLU A 13 -3.86 18.70 22.27
CA GLU A 13 -4.87 19.76 22.15
C GLU A 13 -6.16 19.29 21.47
N LEU A 14 -6.07 18.37 20.50
CA LEU A 14 -7.23 17.82 19.80
C LEU A 14 -8.02 16.85 20.69
N LEU A 15 -7.34 16.09 21.55
CA LEU A 15 -7.99 15.17 22.51
C LEU A 15 -8.81 15.90 23.58
N ARG A 16 -8.55 17.20 23.81
CA ARG A 16 -9.36 18.04 24.71
C ARG A 16 -10.61 18.60 24.03
N LYS A 17 -10.55 18.75 22.71
CA LYS A 17 -11.62 19.36 21.89
C LYS A 17 -12.55 18.31 21.29
N TYR A 18 -12.01 17.14 20.98
CA TYR A 18 -12.69 16.09 20.25
C TYR A 18 -12.61 14.76 20.98
N TYR A 19 -13.74 14.07 21.05
CA TYR A 19 -13.83 12.72 21.60
C TYR A 19 -13.29 11.69 20.60
N VAL A 20 -12.26 10.96 21.04
CA VAL A 20 -11.64 9.87 20.27
C VAL A 20 -11.98 8.54 20.93
N SER A 21 -12.54 7.60 20.17
CA SER A 21 -13.04 6.34 20.71
C SER A 21 -12.87 5.17 19.75
N GLU A 22 -13.23 3.97 20.23
CA GLU A 22 -13.32 2.75 19.43
C GLU A 22 -12.02 2.41 18.66
N ALA A 23 -10.86 2.69 19.27
CA ALA A 23 -9.57 2.34 18.70
C ALA A 23 -9.41 0.82 18.61
N ARG A 24 -9.23 0.29 17.40
CA ARG A 24 -9.13 -1.15 17.09
C ARG A 24 -8.03 -1.41 16.08
N VAL A 25 -7.52 -2.63 16.12
CA VAL A 25 -6.50 -3.12 15.19
C VAL A 25 -6.94 -4.45 14.61
N CYS A 26 -6.67 -4.67 13.33
CA CYS A 26 -6.86 -5.94 12.63
C CYS A 26 -5.63 -6.24 11.78
N ALA A 27 -5.15 -7.48 11.76
CA ALA A 27 -4.04 -7.89 10.92
C ALA A 27 -4.44 -9.06 10.01
N VAL A 28 -4.18 -8.95 8.70
CA VAL A 28 -4.56 -9.95 7.71
C VAL A 28 -3.31 -10.46 6.99
N GLY A 29 -2.88 -11.68 7.32
CA GLY A 29 -1.81 -12.36 6.57
C GLY A 29 -2.27 -12.77 5.16
N CYS A 30 -1.41 -12.58 4.16
CA CYS A 30 -1.67 -12.91 2.75
C CYS A 30 -0.51 -13.67 2.08
N GLY A 31 0.44 -14.18 2.86
CA GLY A 31 1.59 -14.91 2.34
C GLY A 31 1.26 -16.31 1.79
N VAL A 32 2.25 -17.21 1.74
CA VAL A 32 2.09 -18.60 1.28
C VAL A 32 0.97 -19.29 2.06
N MET A 33 0.13 -20.08 1.37
CA MET A 33 -1.10 -20.68 1.93
C MET A 33 -2.12 -19.69 2.53
N GLY A 34 -1.97 -18.38 2.27
CA GLY A 34 -2.89 -17.34 2.75
C GLY A 34 -2.60 -16.81 4.17
N TYR A 35 -1.47 -17.17 4.78
CA TYR A 35 -1.06 -16.65 6.10
C TYR A 35 0.45 -16.74 6.40
N LEU A 36 1.23 -17.57 5.69
CA LEU A 36 2.65 -17.80 5.98
C LEU A 36 3.55 -16.76 5.29
N GLY A 37 4.37 -16.04 6.05
CA GLY A 37 5.34 -15.06 5.52
C GLY A 37 5.04 -13.61 5.94
N ASN A 38 5.63 -12.64 5.23
CA ASN A 38 5.66 -11.23 5.61
C ASN A 38 4.76 -10.32 4.73
N LYS A 39 3.71 -10.88 4.13
CA LYS A 39 2.80 -10.16 3.22
C LYS A 39 1.40 -10.10 3.78
N GLY A 40 0.72 -8.97 3.57
CA GLY A 40 -0.62 -8.72 4.09
C GLY A 40 -0.78 -7.27 4.56
N SER A 41 -1.67 -7.05 5.52
CA SER A 41 -1.90 -5.72 6.11
C SER A 41 -2.01 -5.69 7.63
N VAL A 42 -1.74 -4.52 8.20
CA VAL A 42 -2.19 -4.13 9.54
C VAL A 42 -3.08 -2.91 9.38
N SER A 43 -4.27 -2.96 9.96
CA SER A 43 -5.28 -1.91 9.84
C SER A 43 -5.66 -1.37 11.21
N VAL A 44 -5.83 -0.05 11.32
CA VAL A 44 -6.27 0.65 12.52
C VAL A 44 -7.60 1.32 12.24
N SER A 45 -8.58 1.11 13.10
CA SER A 45 -9.88 1.78 13.08
C SER A 45 -10.03 2.63 14.34
N PHE A 46 -10.63 3.81 14.23
CA PHE A 46 -11.08 4.61 15.39
C PHE A 46 -12.13 5.63 14.96
N ARG A 47 -12.72 6.35 15.93
CA ARG A 47 -13.67 7.44 15.68
C ARG A 47 -13.21 8.75 16.28
N ILE A 48 -13.56 9.85 15.63
CA ILE A 48 -13.47 11.22 16.14
C ILE A 48 -14.84 11.88 15.96
N GLU A 49 -15.50 12.30 17.06
CA GLU A 49 -16.82 12.99 17.02
C GLU A 49 -17.85 12.31 16.10
N GLY A 50 -17.91 10.98 16.13
CA GLY A 50 -18.82 10.19 15.29
C GLY A 50 -18.28 9.84 13.90
N THR A 51 -17.29 10.55 13.36
CA THR A 51 -16.64 10.19 12.08
C THR A 51 -15.68 9.04 12.29
N SER A 52 -15.84 7.96 11.52
CA SER A 52 -15.02 6.76 11.58
C SER A 52 -13.89 6.78 10.55
N PHE A 53 -12.70 6.41 11.00
CA PHE A 53 -11.47 6.38 10.23
C PHE A 53 -10.90 4.97 10.18
N CYS A 54 -10.41 4.56 9.01
CA CYS A 54 -9.66 3.32 8.83
C CYS A 54 -8.34 3.61 8.12
N PHE A 55 -7.22 3.22 8.72
CA PHE A 55 -5.89 3.32 8.14
C PHE A 55 -5.35 1.91 7.91
N ILE A 56 -4.97 1.58 6.69
CA ILE A 56 -4.51 0.26 6.26
C ILE A 56 -3.08 0.42 5.76
N VAL A 57 -2.12 -0.20 6.47
CA VAL A 57 -0.76 -0.37 5.95
C VAL A 57 -0.63 -1.77 5.35
N ALA A 58 -0.21 -1.87 4.09
CA ALA A 58 -0.05 -3.14 3.40
C ALA A 58 1.38 -3.36 2.87
N HIS A 59 1.77 -4.62 2.75
CA HIS A 59 2.97 -5.07 2.06
C HIS A 59 2.56 -6.22 1.17
N LEU A 60 2.40 -5.94 -0.12
CA LEU A 60 1.86 -6.88 -1.10
C LEU A 60 2.97 -7.67 -1.81
N ALA A 61 2.58 -8.68 -2.56
CA ALA A 61 3.48 -9.59 -3.23
C ALA A 61 4.43 -8.84 -4.18
N SER A 62 5.73 -9.09 -4.01
CA SER A 62 6.76 -8.60 -4.93
C SER A 62 6.83 -9.49 -6.17
N GLY A 63 7.47 -8.96 -7.22
CA GLY A 63 7.65 -9.66 -8.50
C GLY A 63 7.54 -8.70 -9.68
N GLU A 64 8.29 -8.97 -10.75
CA GLU A 64 8.31 -8.20 -12.01
C GLU A 64 7.92 -9.05 -13.21
N ARG A 65 7.55 -10.31 -12.99
CA ARG A 65 7.11 -11.15 -14.10
C ARG A 65 5.73 -10.69 -14.52
N LYS A 66 5.46 -10.74 -15.82
CA LYS A 66 4.13 -10.51 -16.37
C LYS A 66 3.12 -11.40 -15.63
N GLY A 67 2.05 -10.82 -15.08
CA GLY A 67 1.05 -11.53 -14.29
C GLY A 67 1.25 -11.47 -12.77
N ASP A 68 2.39 -10.98 -12.26
CA ASP A 68 2.60 -10.84 -10.81
C ASP A 68 1.61 -9.83 -10.17
N GLU A 69 1.06 -8.90 -10.96
CA GLU A 69 -0.01 -7.97 -10.54
C GLU A 69 -1.27 -8.69 -10.08
N ALA A 70 -1.66 -9.80 -10.74
CA ALA A 70 -2.82 -10.58 -10.33
C ALA A 70 -2.67 -11.14 -8.90
N ARG A 71 -1.44 -11.46 -8.49
CA ARG A 71 -1.16 -11.89 -7.12
C ARG A 71 -1.33 -10.74 -6.12
N ARG A 72 -0.92 -9.52 -6.46
CA ARG A 72 -1.15 -8.32 -5.64
C ARG A 72 -2.65 -8.05 -5.52
N ASN A 73 -3.37 -8.08 -6.64
CA ASN A 73 -4.82 -7.88 -6.70
C ASN A 73 -5.57 -8.90 -5.82
N TYR A 74 -5.21 -10.18 -5.90
CA TYR A 74 -5.77 -11.22 -5.03
C TYR A 74 -5.53 -10.92 -3.53
N GLN A 75 -4.35 -10.42 -3.15
CA GLN A 75 -4.07 -10.05 -1.78
C GLN A 75 -4.88 -8.82 -1.33
N VAL A 76 -5.09 -7.84 -2.20
CA VAL A 76 -5.99 -6.69 -1.96
C VAL A 76 -7.41 -7.19 -1.66
N SER A 77 -7.97 -8.05 -2.51
CA SER A 77 -9.30 -8.65 -2.29
C SER A 77 -9.37 -9.41 -0.96
N LYS A 78 -8.31 -10.15 -0.60
CA LYS A 78 -8.24 -10.85 0.70
C LYS A 78 -8.21 -9.90 1.88
N ILE A 79 -7.46 -8.80 1.79
CA ILE A 79 -7.40 -7.77 2.84
C ILE A 79 -8.78 -7.14 3.01
N LEU A 80 -9.43 -6.74 1.91
CA LEU A 80 -10.79 -6.19 1.91
C LEU A 80 -11.81 -7.15 2.54
N GLN A 81 -11.77 -8.43 2.17
CA GLN A 81 -12.71 -9.45 2.65
C GLN A 81 -12.51 -9.81 4.14
N ARG A 82 -11.26 -9.87 4.60
CA ARG A 82 -10.92 -10.45 5.93
C ARG A 82 -10.73 -9.40 7.02
N THR A 83 -10.63 -8.12 6.66
CA THR A 83 -10.45 -7.06 7.66
C THR A 83 -11.79 -6.77 8.31
N ALA A 84 -11.89 -7.11 9.60
CA ALA A 84 -13.09 -6.93 10.41
C ALA A 84 -12.70 -6.44 11.81
N PHE A 85 -13.31 -5.35 12.26
CA PHE A 85 -13.14 -4.80 13.60
C PHE A 85 -14.34 -5.20 14.46
N ALA A 86 -14.13 -6.18 15.35
CA ALA A 86 -15.17 -6.66 16.27
C ALA A 86 -15.60 -5.56 17.26
N HIS A 87 -16.86 -5.55 17.69
CA HIS A 87 -17.32 -4.69 18.79
C HIS A 87 -16.80 -5.20 20.15
N GLN A 88 -16.69 -4.33 21.16
CA GLN A 88 -16.38 -4.76 22.54
C GLN A 88 -17.72 -4.93 23.21
N GLY A 89 -17.98 -6.08 23.85
CA GLY A 89 -19.21 -6.31 24.61
C GLY A 89 -20.07 -7.48 24.16
N GLY A 90 -19.65 -8.32 23.21
CA GLY A 90 -20.34 -9.58 22.90
C GLY A 90 -21.76 -9.44 22.37
N ASP A 91 -22.17 -8.23 21.95
CA ASP A 91 -23.50 -7.99 21.44
C ASP A 91 -23.66 -8.69 20.08
N GLU A 92 -24.34 -9.84 20.09
CA GLU A 92 -24.55 -10.73 18.93
C GLU A 92 -25.25 -10.03 17.75
N PHE A 93 -25.85 -8.86 17.98
CA PHE A 93 -26.60 -8.10 16.98
C PHE A 93 -25.77 -7.10 16.17
N HIS A 94 -24.50 -6.82 16.55
CA HIS A 94 -23.66 -5.84 15.85
C HIS A 94 -22.57 -6.50 14.99
N HIS A 95 -22.82 -6.59 13.67
CA HIS A 95 -21.85 -7.07 12.69
C HIS A 95 -20.50 -6.32 12.81
N PRO A 96 -19.36 -7.03 12.71
CA PRO A 96 -18.05 -6.39 12.71
C PRO A 96 -17.95 -5.30 11.64
N LYS A 97 -17.32 -4.17 11.97
CA LYS A 97 -17.11 -3.11 10.99
C LYS A 97 -16.05 -3.55 9.97
N ALA A 98 -16.42 -3.64 8.70
CA ALA A 98 -15.51 -3.87 7.57
C ALA A 98 -14.86 -2.56 7.10
N ILE A 99 -13.84 -2.64 6.24
CA ILE A 99 -13.12 -1.46 5.70
C ILE A 99 -14.08 -0.43 5.10
N PHE A 100 -14.95 -0.85 4.16
CA PHE A 100 -15.90 0.04 3.49
C PHE A 100 -17.05 0.54 4.38
N GLY A 101 -17.11 0.10 5.64
CA GLY A 101 -18.04 0.63 6.65
C GLY A 101 -17.53 1.87 7.39
N HIS A 102 -16.41 2.46 6.96
CA HIS A 102 -15.87 3.68 7.55
C HIS A 102 -16.11 4.90 6.67
N ASP A 103 -16.21 6.08 7.29
CA ASP A 103 -16.43 7.35 6.58
C ASP A 103 -15.18 7.81 5.84
N ARG A 104 -14.00 7.56 6.39
CA ARG A 104 -12.69 7.95 5.83
C ARG A 104 -11.73 6.77 5.87
N ILE A 105 -11.22 6.39 4.70
CA ILE A 105 -10.37 5.22 4.54
C ILE A 105 -9.07 5.65 3.86
N PHE A 106 -7.95 5.23 4.43
CA PHE A 106 -6.61 5.48 3.92
C PHE A 106 -5.90 4.14 3.75
N TRP A 107 -5.38 3.88 2.56
CA TRP A 107 -4.60 2.68 2.25
C TRP A 107 -3.25 3.11 1.71
N PHE A 108 -2.17 2.58 2.29
CA PHE A 108 -0.79 2.92 1.92
C PHE A 108 0.15 1.75 2.24
N GLY A 109 1.40 1.82 1.78
CA GLY A 109 2.46 0.95 2.26
C GLY A 109 3.48 0.60 1.20
N ASP A 110 3.84 -0.69 1.12
CA ASP A 110 4.61 -1.25 0.01
C ASP A 110 3.67 -2.11 -0.85
N LEU A 111 2.92 -1.45 -1.73
CA LEU A 111 1.96 -2.11 -2.61
C LEU A 111 2.61 -2.90 -3.75
N ASN A 112 3.91 -2.70 -3.98
CA ASN A 112 4.75 -3.49 -4.90
C ASN A 112 4.27 -3.51 -6.37
N TYR A 113 3.34 -2.64 -6.78
CA TYR A 113 2.99 -2.45 -8.20
C TYR A 113 4.19 -1.90 -8.96
N ARG A 114 4.29 -2.28 -10.24
CA ARG A 114 5.44 -2.00 -11.10
C ARG A 114 5.04 -1.14 -12.29
N LEU A 115 6.05 -0.68 -13.02
CA LEU A 115 5.83 -0.06 -14.32
C LEU A 115 5.79 -1.12 -15.40
N PHE A 116 4.76 -1.09 -16.24
CA PHE A 116 4.64 -1.92 -17.44
C PHE A 116 5.31 -1.23 -18.63
N ILE A 117 6.64 -1.10 -18.57
CA ILE A 117 7.48 -0.42 -19.56
C ILE A 117 8.90 -1.02 -19.56
N ASP A 118 9.65 -0.85 -20.65
CA ASP A 118 11.05 -1.24 -20.72
C ASP A 118 11.93 -0.38 -19.79
N ASP A 119 12.93 -1.01 -19.15
CA ASP A 119 13.83 -0.36 -18.17
C ASP A 119 14.58 0.84 -18.77
N ALA A 120 15.00 0.76 -20.04
CA ALA A 120 15.69 1.85 -20.72
C ALA A 120 14.80 3.09 -20.85
N LEU A 121 13.54 2.91 -21.28
CA LEU A 121 12.59 4.00 -21.42
C LEU A 121 12.16 4.54 -20.05
N ALA A 122 11.97 3.69 -19.04
CA ALA A 122 11.73 4.14 -17.67
C ALA A 122 12.84 5.07 -17.19
N ARG A 123 14.11 4.67 -17.37
CA ARG A 123 15.26 5.49 -16.97
C ARG A 123 15.37 6.79 -17.77
N GLU A 124 15.02 6.78 -19.05
CA GLU A 124 14.96 7.99 -19.87
C GLU A 124 13.95 8.99 -19.31
N LEU A 125 12.71 8.55 -19.05
CA LEU A 125 11.65 9.38 -18.49
C LEU A 125 12.02 9.90 -17.09
N ILE A 126 12.68 9.07 -16.27
CA ILE A 126 13.20 9.46 -14.96
C ILE A 126 14.26 10.56 -15.08
N ASN A 127 15.20 10.42 -16.03
CA ASN A 127 16.24 11.43 -16.27
C ASN A 127 15.65 12.76 -16.75
N LYS A 128 14.56 12.71 -17.53
CA LYS A 128 13.79 13.89 -17.97
C LYS A 128 12.86 14.44 -16.88
N GLN A 129 12.71 13.74 -15.76
CA GLN A 129 11.73 14.03 -14.71
C GLN A 129 10.28 14.10 -15.22
N ASP A 130 9.97 13.33 -16.26
CA ASP A 130 8.62 13.26 -16.82
C ASP A 130 7.76 12.24 -16.05
N TRP A 131 7.39 12.62 -14.84
CA TRP A 131 6.61 11.78 -13.92
C TRP A 131 5.22 11.46 -14.46
N ARG A 132 4.64 12.39 -15.22
CA ARG A 132 3.31 12.22 -15.81
C ARG A 132 3.32 11.13 -16.87
N ALA A 133 4.29 11.15 -17.79
CA ALA A 133 4.46 10.08 -18.77
C ALA A 133 4.82 8.75 -18.10
N LEU A 134 5.70 8.77 -17.09
CA LEU A 134 6.08 7.54 -16.39
C LEU A 134 4.88 6.90 -15.66
N LYS A 135 4.01 7.71 -15.04
CA LYS A 135 2.80 7.26 -14.34
C LYS A 135 1.76 6.61 -15.24
N SER A 136 1.75 6.89 -16.55
CA SER A 136 0.82 6.18 -17.46
C SER A 136 1.13 4.69 -17.61
N PHE A 137 2.34 4.26 -17.23
CA PHE A 137 2.75 2.85 -17.25
C PHE A 137 2.62 2.17 -15.89
N ASP A 138 2.15 2.89 -14.86
CA ASP A 138 2.06 2.36 -13.52
C ASP A 138 0.88 1.36 -13.37
N GLN A 139 1.16 0.16 -12.86
CA GLN A 139 0.15 -0.87 -12.69
C GLN A 139 -0.91 -0.48 -11.65
N LEU A 140 -0.55 0.21 -10.56
CA LEU A 140 -1.54 0.64 -9.57
C LEU A 140 -2.52 1.64 -10.21
N LYS A 141 -2.02 2.54 -11.08
CA LYS A 141 -2.87 3.45 -11.85
C LYS A 141 -3.86 2.72 -12.75
N GLN A 142 -3.46 1.58 -13.33
CA GLN A 142 -4.37 0.73 -14.12
C GLN A 142 -5.44 0.08 -13.23
N GLU A 143 -5.05 -0.41 -12.05
CA GLU A 143 -5.97 -1.02 -11.07
C GLU A 143 -6.93 -0.03 -10.40
N GLN A 144 -6.75 1.29 -10.61
CA GLN A 144 -7.74 2.31 -10.25
C GLN A 144 -8.81 2.53 -11.31
N GLY A 145 -8.64 1.97 -12.51
CA GLY A 145 -9.60 2.04 -13.61
C GLY A 145 -10.87 1.23 -13.35
N GLU A 146 -11.72 1.15 -14.37
CA GLU A 146 -12.89 0.26 -14.36
C GLU A 146 -12.46 -1.20 -14.14
N ASP A 147 -13.21 -1.93 -13.31
CA ASP A 147 -12.99 -3.33 -12.93
C ASP A 147 -11.68 -3.63 -12.16
N GLY A 148 -10.87 -2.61 -11.86
CA GLY A 148 -9.65 -2.74 -11.08
C GLY A 148 -9.90 -2.90 -9.57
N VAL A 149 -8.98 -3.54 -8.85
CA VAL A 149 -9.15 -3.79 -7.40
C VAL A 149 -9.13 -2.52 -6.53
N PHE A 150 -8.65 -1.40 -7.10
CA PHE A 150 -8.67 -0.08 -6.49
C PHE A 150 -9.65 0.87 -7.19
N GLN A 151 -10.66 0.36 -7.90
CA GLN A 151 -11.74 1.17 -8.45
C GLN A 151 -12.38 2.05 -7.36
N GLY A 152 -12.54 3.33 -7.65
CA GLY A 152 -13.13 4.33 -6.73
C GLY A 152 -12.17 4.88 -5.67
N TRP A 153 -10.94 4.34 -5.55
CA TRP A 153 -9.90 4.93 -4.72
C TRP A 153 -9.27 6.15 -5.42
N ARG A 154 -8.72 7.07 -4.62
CA ARG A 154 -8.04 8.26 -5.11
C ARG A 154 -6.62 8.30 -4.60
N GLU A 155 -5.69 8.58 -5.49
CA GLU A 155 -4.28 8.83 -5.20
C GLU A 155 -3.95 10.28 -5.58
N GLY A 156 -3.08 10.93 -4.80
CA GLY A 156 -2.58 12.26 -5.13
C GLY A 156 -1.69 12.26 -6.37
N ASP A 157 -1.37 13.46 -6.85
CA ASP A 157 -0.42 13.62 -7.94
C ASP A 157 0.99 13.19 -7.48
N ILE A 158 1.64 12.39 -8.30
CA ILE A 158 3.01 11.93 -8.04
C ILE A 158 3.95 12.88 -8.76
N GLU A 159 4.57 13.76 -7.99
CA GLU A 159 5.52 14.78 -8.47
C GLU A 159 6.98 14.45 -8.07
N PHE A 160 7.22 13.19 -7.68
CA PHE A 160 8.50 12.72 -7.16
C PHE A 160 8.97 11.45 -7.88
N ALA A 161 10.29 11.24 -7.86
CA ALA A 161 10.91 10.09 -8.52
C ALA A 161 10.48 8.75 -7.91
N PRO A 162 10.54 7.63 -8.67
CA PRO A 162 10.30 6.29 -8.16
C PRO A 162 11.03 5.99 -6.85
N THR A 163 10.35 5.31 -5.92
CA THR A 163 10.88 5.10 -4.56
C THR A 163 11.66 3.80 -4.40
N TYR A 164 11.64 2.94 -5.41
CA TYR A 164 12.35 1.66 -5.44
C TYR A 164 12.89 1.40 -6.86
N LYS A 165 14.03 0.73 -7.09
CA LYS A 165 15.03 0.23 -6.12
C LYS A 165 16.28 1.09 -6.17
N TYR A 166 16.63 1.75 -5.07
CA TYR A 166 17.92 2.42 -4.95
C TYR A 166 19.06 1.43 -4.70
N SER A 167 20.27 1.77 -5.17
CA SER A 167 21.47 1.01 -4.91
C SER A 167 21.86 1.13 -3.44
N SER A 168 22.36 0.04 -2.87
CA SER A 168 22.83 0.02 -1.48
C SER A 168 24.20 0.69 -1.29
N SER A 169 24.96 0.90 -2.37
CA SER A 169 26.27 1.58 -2.30
C SER A 169 26.15 3.10 -2.35
N ASN A 170 25.16 3.62 -3.08
CA ASN A 170 24.87 5.04 -3.18
C ASN A 170 23.36 5.24 -3.35
N GLY A 171 22.71 5.73 -2.29
CA GLY A 171 21.27 5.91 -2.21
C GLY A 171 20.69 6.92 -3.21
N ASN A 172 21.53 7.64 -3.96
CA ASN A 172 21.09 8.57 -5.00
C ASN A 172 21.03 7.95 -6.41
N HIS A 173 21.34 6.65 -6.55
CA HIS A 173 21.25 5.96 -7.84
C HIS A 173 20.34 4.75 -7.76
N TYR A 174 19.61 4.48 -8.83
CA TYR A 174 18.85 3.25 -8.94
C TYR A 174 19.76 2.05 -9.18
N SER A 175 19.39 0.92 -8.58
CA SER A 175 20.00 -0.39 -8.79
C SER A 175 20.06 -0.73 -10.28
N GLY A 176 21.18 -1.29 -10.74
CA GLY A 176 21.46 -1.53 -12.16
C GLY A 176 22.01 -0.32 -12.93
N SER A 177 22.15 0.85 -12.30
CA SER A 177 22.97 1.94 -12.83
C SER A 177 24.45 1.65 -12.53
N LEU A 178 25.35 1.82 -13.50
CA LEU A 178 26.77 1.50 -13.34
C LEU A 178 27.48 2.44 -12.35
N PRO A 179 28.47 1.96 -11.56
CA PRO A 179 28.86 0.55 -11.39
C PRO A 179 27.97 -0.14 -10.35
N SER A 180 27.22 -1.15 -10.80
CA SER A 180 26.43 -2.03 -9.93
C SER A 180 27.34 -3.05 -9.25
N ARG A 181 27.13 -3.37 -7.98
CA ARG A 181 27.89 -4.45 -7.31
C ARG A 181 27.60 -5.80 -7.97
N THR A 182 28.60 -6.68 -7.98
CA THR A 182 28.41 -8.08 -8.37
C THR A 182 27.28 -8.72 -7.55
N GLY A 183 26.28 -9.28 -8.25
CA GLY A 183 25.10 -9.91 -7.63
C GLY A 183 23.93 -8.97 -7.33
N GLU A 184 24.05 -7.66 -7.57
CA GLU A 184 22.93 -6.74 -7.43
C GLU A 184 21.93 -6.93 -8.59
N LYS A 185 20.71 -7.40 -8.26
CA LYS A 185 19.65 -7.61 -9.25
C LYS A 185 19.13 -6.27 -9.75
N GLN A 186 19.30 -6.02 -11.06
CA GLN A 186 18.65 -4.93 -11.78
C GLN A 186 17.12 -5.03 -11.64
N ARG A 187 16.50 -3.88 -11.43
CA ARG A 187 15.07 -3.68 -11.26
C ARG A 187 14.69 -2.41 -11.98
N THR A 188 13.57 -2.42 -12.69
CA THR A 188 13.01 -1.19 -13.23
C THR A 188 12.54 -0.35 -12.05
N PRO A 189 12.93 0.94 -11.96
CA PRO A 189 12.44 1.79 -10.89
C PRO A 189 10.91 1.92 -10.92
N ALA A 190 10.25 1.86 -9.76
CA ALA A 190 8.80 1.97 -9.63
C ALA A 190 8.40 2.64 -8.31
N TRP A 191 7.14 3.09 -8.24
CA TRP A 191 6.52 3.60 -7.03
C TRP A 191 5.86 2.47 -6.27
N TYR A 192 6.26 2.25 -5.03
CA TYR A 192 5.69 1.22 -4.16
C TYR A 192 4.66 1.77 -3.17
N VAL A 193 4.31 3.05 -3.27
CA VAL A 193 3.46 3.82 -2.34
C VAL A 193 2.14 3.14 -1.98
#